data_AF-A0A7X6SZW2-F1
#
_entry.id   AF-A0A7X6SZW2-F1
#
_cell.length_a   1.000
_cell.length_b   1.000
_cell.length_c   1.000
_cell.angle_alpha   90.00
_cell.angle_beta   90.00
_cell.angle_gamma   90.00
#
_symmetry.space_group_name_H-M   'P 1'
#
loop_
_entity.id
_entity.type
_entity.pdbx_description
1 polymer ?
#
loop_
_entity_poly.entity_id
_entity_poly.type
_entity_poly.pdbx_seq_one_letter_code
_entity_poly.pdbx_strand_id
1 'polypeptide(L)'
;YDISPPVIKDKYPDLSAGELNKKLAEKRAEAAEIIKAEVDRGKNVAVLDYGDPTIWSGSGHLRGSIASDIIETIPGLSSFNVAGAMLKRDTGCNGSIILTTSRGILDNRPLFSQAAKNGETLCVFMAIRELQETTGFFKDIYDMNTPVHIIYRAGYSGSEKLVRTTLEGM
;
A
#
# COMPACT_ATOMS: atom_id res chain seq x y z
N TYR A 1 -9.35 -4.32 9.19
CA TYR A 1 -8.65 -5.06 8.12
C TYR A 1 -8.42 -6.48 8.58
N ASP A 2 -9.17 -7.43 8.04
CA ASP A 2 -9.06 -8.86 8.36
C ASP A 2 -8.11 -9.54 7.36
N ILE A 3 -6.88 -9.01 7.27
CA ILE A 3 -5.85 -9.53 6.37
C ILE A 3 -4.69 -9.97 7.25
N SER A 4 -4.52 -11.30 7.34
CA SER A 4 -3.31 -11.89 7.88
C SER A 4 -2.19 -11.78 6.84
N PRO A 5 -1.04 -11.15 7.16
CA PRO A 5 0.07 -11.05 6.24
C PRO A 5 0.50 -12.43 5.73
N PRO A 6 0.96 -12.57 4.46
CA PRO A 6 1.42 -13.85 3.91
C PRO A 6 2.40 -14.56 4.83
N VAL A 7 3.33 -13.83 5.44
CA VAL A 7 4.31 -14.36 6.40
C VAL A 7 3.67 -15.08 7.60
N ILE A 8 2.52 -14.62 8.11
CA ILE A 8 1.82 -15.29 9.22
C ILE A 8 1.07 -16.52 8.70
N LYS A 9 0.43 -16.40 7.54
CA LYS A 9 -0.30 -17.50 6.91
C LYS A 9 0.63 -18.65 6.52
N ASP A 10 1.78 -18.34 5.93
CA ASP A 10 2.78 -19.32 5.51
C ASP A 10 3.42 -20.02 6.71
N LYS A 11 3.56 -19.32 7.84
CA LYS A 11 4.08 -19.88 9.09
C LYS A 11 3.05 -20.75 9.82
N TYR A 12 1.76 -20.46 9.66
CA TYR A 12 0.66 -21.14 10.37
C TYR A 12 -0.47 -21.51 9.40
N PRO A 13 -0.22 -22.38 8.40
CA PRO A 13 -1.15 -22.61 7.29
C PRO A 13 -2.48 -23.22 7.72
N ASP A 14 -2.50 -23.95 8.85
CA ASP A 14 -3.65 -24.70 9.34
C ASP A 14 -4.57 -23.87 10.26
N LEU A 15 -4.19 -22.65 10.62
CA LEU A 15 -4.98 -21.79 11.51
C LEU A 15 -6.12 -21.10 10.76
N SER A 16 -7.27 -20.97 11.43
CA SER A 16 -8.38 -20.16 10.94
C SER A 16 -8.01 -18.67 10.88
N ALA A 17 -8.77 -17.88 10.13
CA ALA A 17 -8.55 -16.43 10.03
C ALA A 17 -8.53 -15.72 11.41
N GLY A 18 -9.44 -16.11 12.31
CA GLY A 18 -9.48 -15.57 13.67
C GLY A 18 -8.23 -15.90 14.49
N GLU A 19 -7.72 -17.13 14.36
CA GLU A 19 -6.49 -17.56 15.04
C GLU A 19 -5.25 -16.88 14.46
N LEU A 20 -5.18 -16.70 13.13
CA LEU A 20 -4.11 -15.96 12.47
C LEU A 20 -4.08 -14.50 12.92
N ASN A 21 -5.25 -13.86 13.07
CA ASN A 21 -5.35 -12.50 13.60
C ASN A 21 -4.87 -12.41 15.05
N LYS A 22 -5.20 -13.41 15.88
CA LYS A 22 -4.68 -13.48 17.25
C LYS A 22 -3.16 -13.60 17.25
N LYS A 23 -2.58 -14.45 16.40
CA LYS A 23 -1.12 -14.58 16.25
C LYS A 23 -0.47 -13.29 15.77
N LEU A 24 -1.10 -12.58 14.85
CA LEU A 24 -0.63 -11.27 14.38
C LEU A 24 -0.66 -10.23 15.51
N ALA A 25 -1.73 -10.19 16.30
CA ALA A 25 -1.84 -9.28 17.44
C ALA A 25 -0.78 -9.57 18.52
N GLU A 26 -0.56 -10.85 18.85
CA GLU A 26 0.50 -11.30 19.77
C GLU A 26 1.88 -10.79 19.32
N LYS A 27 2.24 -11.00 18.04
CA LYS A 27 3.52 -10.53 17.50
C LYS A 27 3.66 -9.01 17.47
N ARG A 28 2.58 -8.28 17.20
CA ARG A 28 2.58 -6.81 17.19
C ARG A 28 2.79 -6.26 18.60
N ALA A 29 2.15 -6.88 19.60
CA ALA A 29 2.35 -6.54 21.00
C ALA A 29 3.80 -6.83 21.42
N GLU A 30 4.33 -8.01 21.08
CA GLU A 30 5.74 -8.36 21.34
C GLU A 30 6.71 -7.33 20.75
N ALA A 31 6.50 -6.92 19.49
CA ALA A 31 7.31 -5.89 18.85
C ALA A 31 7.25 -4.54 19.58
N ALA A 32 6.06 -4.12 20.03
CA ALA A 32 5.90 -2.89 20.79
C ALA A 32 6.61 -2.94 22.15
N GLU A 33 6.54 -4.07 22.86
CA GLU A 33 7.22 -4.24 24.15
C GLU A 33 8.75 -4.25 24.01
N ILE A 34 9.30 -4.84 22.94
CA ILE A 34 10.73 -4.75 22.62
C ILE A 34 11.15 -3.29 22.45
N ILE A 35 10.37 -2.50 21.71
CA ILE A 35 10.68 -1.09 21.47
C ILE A 35 10.62 -0.30 22.78
N LYS A 36 9.56 -0.46 23.58
CA LYS A 36 9.42 0.21 24.88
C LYS A 36 10.58 -0.13 25.82
N ALA A 37 10.97 -1.40 25.91
CA ALA A 37 12.06 -1.82 26.77
C ALA A 37 13.41 -1.18 26.40
N GLU A 38 13.68 -0.94 25.11
CA GLU A 38 14.89 -0.24 24.69
C GLU A 38 14.80 1.27 24.95
N VAL A 39 13.63 1.88 24.79
CA VAL A 39 13.38 3.29 25.14
C VAL A 39 13.54 3.51 26.65
N ASP A 40 13.00 2.62 27.49
CA ASP A 40 13.13 2.68 28.96
C ASP A 40 14.58 2.55 29.43
N ARG A 41 15.45 1.94 28.61
CA ARG A 41 16.90 1.88 28.82
C ARG A 41 17.62 3.17 28.37
N GLY A 42 16.88 4.20 27.97
CA GLY A 42 17.40 5.48 27.50
C GLY A 42 17.97 5.45 26.07
N LYS A 43 17.60 4.44 25.26
CA LYS A 43 18.04 4.37 23.85
C LYS A 43 17.04 5.01 22.90
N ASN A 44 17.56 5.52 21.79
CA ASN A 44 16.75 5.90 20.64
C ASN A 44 16.53 4.67 19.75
N VAL A 45 15.28 4.42 19.36
CA VAL A 45 14.91 3.30 18.49
C VAL A 45 14.40 3.84 17.15
N ALA A 46 15.06 3.44 16.07
CA ALA A 46 14.62 3.76 14.71
C ALA A 46 13.83 2.58 14.13
N VAL A 47 12.59 2.82 13.73
CA VAL A 47 11.76 1.85 13.00
C VAL A 47 11.73 2.27 11.53
N LEU A 48 12.17 1.38 10.64
CA LEU A 48 12.28 1.66 9.21
C LEU A 48 11.07 1.09 8.46
N ASP A 49 10.45 1.93 7.64
CA ASP A 49 9.40 1.55 6.69
C ASP A 49 9.87 1.77 5.25
N TYR A 50 9.24 1.03 4.33
CA TYR A 50 9.34 1.34 2.90
C TYR A 50 8.40 2.47 2.53
N GLY A 51 8.90 3.42 1.75
CA GLY A 51 8.10 4.52 1.24
C GLY A 51 7.87 5.59 2.30
N ASP A 52 6.61 5.90 2.55
CA ASP A 52 6.20 6.89 3.55
C ASP A 52 5.43 6.20 4.70
N PRO A 53 5.77 6.45 5.98
CA PRO A 53 5.16 5.78 7.12
C PRO A 53 3.67 6.12 7.34
N THR A 54 3.10 7.03 6.55
CA THR A 54 1.68 7.42 6.61
C THR A 54 0.84 6.78 5.49
N ILE A 55 1.46 6.06 4.55
CA ILE A 55 0.79 5.42 3.40
C ILE A 55 0.95 3.89 3.49
N TRP A 56 -0.08 3.20 4.01
CA TRP A 56 -0.12 1.73 4.20
C TRP A 56 1.15 1.12 4.84
N SER A 57 1.74 1.83 5.79
CA SER A 57 2.96 1.42 6.51
C SER A 57 2.81 0.08 7.24
N GLY A 58 3.89 -0.71 7.24
CA GLY A 58 3.99 -1.94 8.02
C GLY A 58 4.11 -1.67 9.52
N SER A 59 4.79 -0.59 9.90
CA SER A 59 4.95 -0.16 11.29
C SER A 59 3.73 0.57 11.88
N GLY A 60 2.72 0.91 11.06
CA GLY A 60 1.56 1.69 11.49
C GLY A 60 0.79 1.13 12.69
N HIS A 61 0.89 -0.18 12.94
CA HIS A 61 0.32 -0.83 14.12
C HIS A 61 0.92 -0.35 15.46
N LEU A 62 2.17 0.15 15.46
CA LEU A 62 2.84 0.65 16.67
C LEU A 62 2.18 1.91 17.21
N ARG A 63 1.54 2.73 16.37
CA ARG A 63 0.86 3.97 16.77
C ARG A 63 -0.29 3.74 17.76
N GLY A 64 -0.88 2.54 17.79
CA GLY A 64 -1.91 2.16 18.76
C GLY A 64 -1.37 1.49 20.02
N SER A 65 -0.08 1.13 20.05
CA SER A 65 0.53 0.35 21.14
C SER A 65 1.61 1.11 21.91
N ILE A 66 2.13 2.19 21.33
CA ILE A 66 3.16 3.06 21.88
C ILE A 66 2.57 4.48 21.97
N ALA A 67 2.82 5.17 23.09
CA ALA A 67 2.30 6.50 23.34
C ALA A 67 2.85 7.49 22.30
N SER A 68 1.99 8.41 21.83
CA SER A 68 2.33 9.30 20.71
C SER A 68 3.38 10.36 21.07
N ASP A 69 3.56 10.66 22.35
CA ASP A 69 4.53 11.63 22.87
C ASP A 69 5.97 11.13 22.80
N ILE A 70 6.19 9.82 22.65
CA ILE A 70 7.52 9.22 22.48
C ILE A 70 7.80 8.77 21.03
N ILE A 71 6.91 9.09 20.08
CA ILE A 71 7.07 8.75 18.66
C ILE A 71 7.24 10.03 17.83
N GLU A 72 8.35 10.11 17.11
CA GLU A 72 8.52 11.04 16.00
C GLU A 72 8.25 10.31 14.67
N THR A 73 7.41 10.90 13.80
CA THR A 73 7.23 10.39 12.44
C THR A 73 8.06 11.23 11.47
N ILE A 74 9.09 10.63 10.90
CA ILE A 74 9.88 11.23 9.83
C ILE A 74 9.23 10.86 8.49
N PRO A 75 8.78 11.83 7.66
CA PRO A 75 8.15 11.53 6.39
C PRO A 75 9.15 10.88 5.43
N GLY A 76 8.64 10.03 4.56
CA GLY A 76 9.43 9.33 3.55
C GLY A 76 8.94 9.63 2.14
N LEU A 77 9.63 9.10 1.15
CA LEU A 77 9.23 9.25 -0.25
C LEU A 77 8.45 8.02 -0.68
N SER A 78 7.15 8.16 -0.91
CA SER A 78 6.30 7.05 -1.36
C SER A 78 6.67 6.58 -2.77
N SER A 79 6.40 5.31 -3.06
CA SER A 79 6.51 4.75 -4.41
C SER A 79 5.65 5.50 -5.43
N PHE A 80 4.58 6.18 -4.99
CA PHE A 80 3.79 7.08 -5.83
C PHE A 80 4.61 8.27 -6.35
N ASN A 81 5.40 8.92 -5.49
CA ASN A 81 6.22 10.06 -5.90
C ASN A 81 7.33 9.62 -6.86
N VAL A 82 7.97 8.49 -6.57
CA VAL A 82 8.99 7.90 -7.46
C VAL A 82 8.36 7.52 -8.80
N ALA A 83 7.15 6.95 -8.79
CA ALA A 83 6.40 6.64 -10.00
C ALA A 83 6.16 7.88 -10.88
N GLY A 84 5.74 9.01 -10.30
CA GLY A 84 5.59 10.27 -11.03
C GLY A 84 6.89 10.72 -11.71
N ALA A 85 8.01 10.66 -10.98
CA ALA A 85 9.33 10.98 -11.53
C ALA A 85 9.74 10.04 -12.68
N MET A 86 9.51 8.73 -12.55
CA MET A 86 9.77 7.74 -13.60
C MET A 86 8.89 7.94 -14.83
N LEU A 87 7.64 8.36 -14.63
CA LEU A 87 6.71 8.65 -15.72
C LEU A 87 7.07 9.92 -16.48
N LYS A 88 7.83 10.83 -15.85
CA LYS A 88 8.15 12.18 -16.34
C LYS A 88 6.89 12.98 -16.67
N ARG A 89 5.87 12.83 -15.82
CA ARG A 89 4.55 13.45 -16.01
C ARG A 89 3.98 13.87 -14.67
N ASP A 90 3.26 14.98 -14.67
CA ASP A 90 2.41 15.39 -13.57
C ASP A 90 1.19 14.46 -13.47
N THR A 91 1.09 13.74 -12.34
CA THR A 91 -0.02 12.83 -12.05
C THR A 91 -1.24 13.55 -11.46
N GLY A 92 -1.12 14.82 -11.10
CA GLY A 92 -2.19 15.65 -10.51
C GLY A 92 -2.90 16.59 -11.47
N CYS A 93 -2.54 16.59 -12.76
CA CYS A 93 -2.99 17.61 -13.71
C CYS A 93 -4.52 17.69 -13.91
N ASN A 94 -5.28 16.66 -13.52
CA ASN A 94 -6.74 16.60 -13.69
C ASN A 94 -7.51 17.03 -12.42
N GLY A 95 -6.84 17.59 -11.41
CA GLY A 95 -7.47 18.10 -10.19
C GLY A 95 -7.47 17.12 -9.03
N SER A 96 -7.80 15.83 -9.27
CA SER A 96 -7.73 14.80 -8.22
C SER A 96 -6.80 13.65 -8.57
N ILE A 97 -6.24 13.07 -7.51
CA ILE A 97 -5.48 11.83 -7.53
C ILE A 97 -6.06 10.93 -6.46
N ILE A 98 -6.38 9.70 -6.81
CA ILE A 98 -6.89 8.71 -5.86
C ILE A 98 -5.81 7.65 -5.64
N LEU A 99 -5.22 7.66 -4.45
CA LEU A 99 -4.40 6.55 -3.97
C LEU A 99 -5.33 5.49 -3.39
N THR A 100 -5.26 4.27 -3.89
CA THR A 100 -6.14 3.18 -3.46
C THR A 100 -5.42 1.83 -3.51
N THR A 101 -6.09 0.76 -3.07
CA THR A 101 -5.68 -0.62 -3.31
C THR A 101 -6.69 -1.32 -4.20
N SER A 102 -6.30 -2.42 -4.85
CA SER A 102 -7.25 -3.25 -5.60
C SER A 102 -8.44 -3.66 -4.75
N ARG A 103 -8.22 -4.05 -3.49
CA ARG A 103 -9.32 -4.38 -2.58
C ARG A 103 -10.23 -3.18 -2.31
N GLY A 104 -9.65 -2.00 -2.05
CA GLY A 104 -10.41 -0.77 -1.86
C GLY A 104 -11.27 -0.41 -3.07
N ILE A 105 -10.79 -0.70 -4.28
CA ILE A 105 -11.57 -0.55 -5.52
C ILE A 105 -12.76 -1.51 -5.55
N LEU A 106 -12.50 -2.79 -5.34
CA LEU A 106 -13.51 -3.84 -5.46
C LEU A 106 -14.60 -3.73 -4.38
N ASP A 107 -14.24 -3.29 -3.17
CA ASP A 107 -15.17 -3.06 -2.07
C ASP A 107 -16.01 -1.78 -2.26
N ASN A 108 -15.60 -0.85 -3.12
CA ASN A 108 -16.31 0.41 -3.38
C ASN A 108 -16.38 0.76 -4.88
N ARG A 109 -16.82 -0.20 -5.70
CA ARG A 109 -17.00 -0.03 -7.15
C ARG A 109 -17.76 1.25 -7.53
N PRO A 110 -18.86 1.66 -6.85
CA PRO A 110 -19.58 2.88 -7.22
C PRO A 110 -18.72 4.15 -7.22
N LEU A 111 -17.83 4.32 -6.23
CA LEU A 111 -16.93 5.46 -6.17
C LEU A 111 -15.98 5.48 -7.39
N PHE A 112 -15.39 4.33 -7.72
CA PHE A 112 -14.43 4.24 -8.80
C PHE A 112 -15.07 4.32 -10.19
N SER A 113 -16.33 3.90 -10.34
CA SER A 113 -17.10 4.20 -11.56
C SER A 113 -17.33 5.70 -11.77
N GLN A 114 -17.51 6.48 -10.70
CA GLN A 114 -17.63 7.95 -10.82
C GLN A 114 -16.28 8.61 -11.10
N ALA A 115 -15.22 8.17 -10.41
CA ALA A 115 -13.86 8.63 -10.68
C ALA A 115 -13.44 8.36 -12.14
N ALA A 116 -13.82 7.21 -12.69
CA ALA A 116 -13.59 6.86 -14.08
C ALA A 116 -14.28 7.83 -15.05
N LYS A 117 -15.57 8.13 -14.81
CA LYS A 117 -16.34 9.10 -15.63
C LYS A 117 -15.73 10.49 -15.63
N ASN A 118 -15.11 10.90 -14.53
CA ASN A 118 -14.46 12.21 -14.39
C ASN A 118 -13.03 12.24 -14.94
N GLY A 119 -12.45 11.10 -15.34
CA GLY A 119 -11.07 11.04 -15.84
C GLY A 119 -10.01 11.25 -14.74
N GLU A 120 -10.32 10.89 -13.50
CA GLU A 120 -9.41 11.04 -12.36
C GLU A 120 -8.20 10.11 -12.49
N THR A 121 -7.03 10.57 -12.01
CA THR A 121 -5.83 9.73 -11.98
C THR A 121 -5.92 8.74 -10.81
N LEU A 122 -5.87 7.44 -11.12
CA LEU A 122 -5.81 6.37 -10.13
C LEU A 122 -4.37 5.87 -9.94
N CYS A 123 -3.92 5.79 -8.69
CA CYS A 123 -2.70 5.08 -8.32
C CYS A 123 -3.06 3.89 -7.42
N VAL A 124 -2.87 2.67 -7.94
CA VAL A 124 -3.30 1.44 -7.28
C VAL A 124 -2.10 0.74 -6.64
N PHE A 125 -2.08 0.71 -5.31
CA PHE A 125 -1.14 -0.04 -4.49
C PHE A 125 -1.64 -1.47 -4.28
N MET A 126 -0.71 -2.38 -3.94
CA MET A 126 -1.04 -3.76 -3.56
C MET A 126 -1.90 -4.50 -4.60
N ALA A 127 -1.76 -4.16 -5.89
CA ALA A 127 -2.70 -4.59 -6.92
C ALA A 127 -2.52 -6.04 -7.39
N ILE A 128 -1.33 -6.62 -7.19
CA ILE A 128 -0.91 -7.86 -7.87
C ILE A 128 -1.86 -9.03 -7.61
N ARG A 129 -2.34 -9.20 -6.37
CA ARG A 129 -3.14 -10.36 -5.99
C ARG A 129 -4.53 -10.36 -6.64
N GLU A 130 -5.15 -9.19 -6.74
CA GLU A 130 -6.48 -9.01 -7.33
C GLU A 130 -6.41 -8.31 -8.70
N LEU A 131 -5.26 -8.39 -9.39
CA LEU A 131 -5.03 -7.64 -10.63
C LEU A 131 -6.04 -8.01 -11.72
N GLN A 132 -6.31 -9.31 -11.92
CA GLN A 132 -7.26 -9.76 -12.95
C GLN A 132 -8.68 -9.23 -12.70
N GLU A 133 -9.16 -9.32 -11.46
CA GLU A 133 -10.51 -8.83 -11.10
C GLU A 133 -10.60 -7.30 -11.21
N THR A 134 -9.57 -6.60 -10.75
CA THR A 134 -9.49 -5.14 -10.83
C THR A 134 -9.44 -4.67 -12.29
N THR A 135 -8.64 -5.32 -13.12
CA THR A 135 -8.57 -5.06 -14.57
C THR A 135 -9.91 -5.34 -15.25
N GLY A 136 -10.58 -6.45 -14.90
CA GLY A 136 -11.91 -6.76 -15.42
C GLY A 136 -12.91 -5.65 -15.11
N PHE A 137 -12.94 -5.19 -13.86
CA PHE A 137 -13.77 -4.04 -13.48
C PHE A 137 -13.41 -2.76 -14.24
N PHE A 138 -12.13 -2.49 -14.45
CA PHE A 138 -11.71 -1.32 -15.22
C PHE A 138 -12.15 -1.41 -16.68
N LYS A 139 -12.08 -2.59 -17.30
CA LYS A 139 -12.55 -2.82 -18.68
C LYS A 139 -14.05 -2.54 -18.85
N ASP A 140 -14.83 -2.64 -17.77
CA ASP A 140 -16.26 -2.30 -17.79
C ASP A 140 -16.54 -0.79 -17.70
N ILE A 141 -15.59 0.03 -17.23
CA ILE A 141 -15.85 1.45 -16.89
C ILE A 141 -14.92 2.46 -17.58
N TYR A 142 -13.84 2.02 -18.22
CA TYR A 142 -12.87 2.85 -18.93
C TYR A 142 -12.79 2.48 -20.41
N ASP A 143 -12.37 3.43 -21.24
CA ASP A 143 -12.00 3.15 -22.64
C ASP A 143 -10.80 2.19 -22.70
N MET A 144 -10.80 1.25 -23.64
CA MET A 144 -9.73 0.25 -23.79
C MET A 144 -8.36 0.87 -24.11
N ASN A 145 -8.32 2.08 -24.69
CA ASN A 145 -7.10 2.84 -24.95
C ASN A 145 -6.62 3.66 -23.74
N THR A 146 -7.32 3.61 -22.60
CA THR A 146 -6.91 4.33 -21.39
C THR A 146 -5.47 3.94 -21.01
N PRO A 147 -4.54 4.92 -20.87
CA PRO A 147 -3.15 4.62 -20.56
C PRO A 147 -2.98 3.96 -19.19
N VAL A 148 -2.25 2.85 -19.13
CA VAL A 148 -1.90 2.16 -17.89
C VAL A 148 -0.39 2.05 -17.76
N HIS A 149 0.13 2.31 -16.57
CA HIS A 149 1.54 2.27 -16.27
C HIS A 149 1.80 1.36 -15.08
N ILE A 150 2.54 0.27 -15.30
CA ILE A 150 2.95 -0.65 -14.22
C ILE A 150 4.40 -0.34 -13.88
N ILE A 151 4.65 -0.03 -12.61
CA ILE A 151 5.98 0.33 -12.14
C ILE A 151 6.41 -0.68 -11.09
N TYR A 152 7.42 -1.47 -11.43
CA TYR A 152 8.01 -2.45 -10.54
C TYR A 152 9.16 -1.81 -9.78
N ARG A 153 9.23 -2.13 -8.49
CA ARG A 153 10.34 -1.75 -7.60
C ARG A 153 10.64 -0.24 -7.62
N ALA A 154 9.62 0.61 -7.74
CA ALA A 154 9.80 2.06 -7.70
C ALA A 154 10.60 2.48 -6.45
N GLY A 155 11.75 3.13 -6.67
CA GLY A 155 12.66 3.60 -5.60
C GLY A 155 13.78 2.62 -5.25
N TYR A 156 13.82 1.44 -5.86
CA TYR A 156 14.91 0.47 -5.67
C TYR A 156 15.98 0.69 -6.73
N SER A 157 16.93 1.57 -6.41
CA SER A 157 18.01 2.01 -7.30
C SER A 157 18.61 0.88 -8.14
N GLY A 158 18.49 1.02 -9.46
CA GLY A 158 19.09 0.12 -10.44
C GLY A 158 18.24 -1.11 -10.78
N SER A 159 17.03 -1.23 -10.23
CA SER A 159 16.11 -2.33 -10.53
C SER A 159 14.68 -1.90 -10.80
N GLU A 160 14.44 -0.59 -10.89
CA GLU A 160 13.15 -0.03 -11.25
C GLU A 160 12.80 -0.39 -12.70
N LYS A 161 11.54 -0.76 -12.95
CA LYS A 161 11.04 -1.05 -14.30
C LYS A 161 9.70 -0.40 -14.52
N LEU A 162 9.59 0.38 -15.60
CA LEU A 162 8.34 0.96 -16.07
C LEU A 162 7.85 0.21 -17.30
N VAL A 163 6.64 -0.35 -17.22
CA VAL A 163 5.90 -0.90 -18.36
C VAL A 163 4.78 0.07 -18.70
N ARG A 164 4.77 0.53 -19.96
CA ARG A 164 3.71 1.38 -20.52
C ARG A 164 2.81 0.50 -21.37
N THR A 165 1.51 0.60 -21.14
CA THR A 165 0.49 -0.15 -21.89
C THR A 165 -0.81 0.65 -21.91
N THR A 166 -1.86 0.08 -22.48
CA THR A 166 -3.24 0.54 -22.35
C THR A 166 -4.04 -0.48 -21.55
N LEU A 167 -5.26 -0.16 -21.19
CA LEU A 167 -6.16 -1.11 -20.54
C LEU A 167 -6.43 -2.37 -21.40
N GLU A 168 -6.33 -2.26 -22.72
CA GLU A 168 -6.36 -3.39 -23.64
C GLU A 168 -5.17 -4.34 -23.45
N GLY A 169 -3.97 -3.79 -23.25
CA GLY A 169 -2.74 -4.56 -23.02
C GLY A 169 -2.53 -5.00 -21.57
N MET A 170 -3.55 -4.85 -20.70
CA MET A 170 -3.60 -5.38 -19.33
C MET A 170 -4.32 -6.71 -19.28
#